data_AF-A0A8K0AB35-F1
#
_entry.id   AF-A0A8K0AB35-F1
#
_cell.length_a   1.000
_cell.length_b   1.000
_cell.length_c   1.000
_cell.angle_alpha   90.00
_cell.angle_beta   90.00
_cell.angle_gamma   90.00
#
_symmetry.space_group_name_H-M   'P 1'
#
loop_
_entity.id
_entity.type
_entity.pdbx_description
1 polymer ?
#
loop_
_entity_poly.entity_id
_entity_poly.type
_entity_poly.pdbx_seq_one_letter_code
_entity_poly.pdbx_strand_id
1 'polypeptide(L)'
;MTSPSSDKDLRMAAAIQDNLNASTRGLNSQCKMKTNLAFLKVHKAGSHTTACILQRFGYEHGLNFVLPKKCGSANLGFPEGLTKDRLMKQDVDEYNMLVHHTVYDRVKFHQLMAPDTQYVAILREPLSHLKSAFFYFSIDSKLGLSAKENPLGLFLDNPWQYVTKRPRGLMTMNLQSFVLGWKDRYNVTDDDREEGRKFISQLDSDFSLVLILEYFDASLVLLRRLMCWTFYNILYDRQPRNEQTYYKPASVYTEHQLKNHRNLSWVDYQLYQHFNTSLWSKIQAAGSDFQGELEAFQQLNDDVNSYCAGRPTEKKTFPASKWNEAVEITPEFCRDLKNTRKKWDKKICQRVHEHGKDRMI
;
A
#
# COMPACT_ATOMS: atom_id res chain seq x y z
N MET A 1 -40.84 17.80 6.99
CA MET A 1 -40.00 18.14 5.83
C MET A 1 -38.70 17.37 5.97
N THR A 2 -38.62 16.19 5.36
CA THR A 2 -37.45 15.31 5.39
C THR A 2 -36.47 15.70 4.29
N SER A 3 -35.18 15.78 4.63
CA SER A 3 -34.12 16.24 3.73
C SER A 3 -33.89 15.27 2.56
N PRO A 4 -33.68 15.73 1.31
CA PRO A 4 -33.54 14.84 0.13
C PRO A 4 -32.20 14.09 0.04
N SER A 5 -31.28 14.26 1.01
CA SER A 5 -29.90 13.72 0.94
C SER A 5 -29.81 12.27 1.39
N SER A 6 -30.56 11.87 2.42
CA SER A 6 -30.42 10.53 3.03
C SER A 6 -30.98 9.41 2.15
N ASP A 7 -31.99 9.71 1.32
CA ASP A 7 -32.65 8.72 0.46
C ASP A 7 -31.79 8.35 -0.77
N LYS A 8 -30.84 9.22 -1.18
CA LYS A 8 -29.87 8.90 -2.24
C LYS A 8 -28.76 7.97 -1.77
N ASP A 9 -28.23 8.18 -0.57
CA ASP A 9 -27.17 7.35 0.00
C ASP A 9 -27.67 5.95 0.35
N LEU A 10 -28.92 5.83 0.83
CA LEU A 10 -29.59 4.56 1.07
C LEU A 10 -29.85 3.77 -0.21
N ARG A 11 -30.25 4.44 -1.30
CA ARG A 11 -30.44 3.81 -2.62
C ARG A 11 -29.12 3.39 -3.27
N MET A 12 -28.05 4.15 -3.03
CA MET A 12 -26.71 3.81 -3.52
C MET A 12 -26.14 2.60 -2.76
N ALA A 13 -26.34 2.54 -1.44
CA ALA A 13 -26.00 1.36 -0.63
C ALA A 13 -26.81 0.11 -1.02
N ALA A 14 -28.11 0.25 -1.29
CA ALA A 14 -28.96 -0.86 -1.74
C ALA A 14 -28.55 -1.40 -3.12
N ALA A 15 -28.22 -0.51 -4.07
CA ALA A 15 -27.72 -0.92 -5.39
C ALA A 15 -26.33 -1.57 -5.35
N ILE A 16 -25.51 -1.25 -4.35
CA ILE A 16 -24.23 -1.93 -4.08
C ILE A 16 -24.49 -3.32 -3.48
N GLN A 17 -25.46 -3.45 -2.56
CA GLN A 17 -25.83 -4.72 -1.92
C GLN A 17 -26.41 -5.74 -2.92
N ASP A 18 -27.24 -5.30 -3.87
CA ASP A 18 -27.84 -6.17 -4.89
C ASP A 18 -26.81 -6.65 -5.92
N ASN A 19 -25.79 -5.84 -6.23
CA ASN A 19 -24.66 -6.27 -7.06
C ASN A 19 -23.74 -7.28 -6.34
N LEU A 20 -23.64 -7.23 -5.02
CA LEU A 20 -22.83 -8.18 -4.24
C LEU A 20 -23.47 -9.59 -4.17
N ASN A 21 -24.80 -9.67 -4.19
CA ASN A 21 -25.50 -10.96 -4.10
C ASN A 21 -25.60 -11.72 -5.43
N ALA A 22 -25.59 -11.01 -6.56
CA ALA A 22 -25.64 -11.62 -7.90
C ALA A 22 -24.30 -12.24 -8.35
N SER A 23 -23.17 -11.80 -7.78
CA SER A 23 -21.80 -12.16 -8.20
C SER A 23 -21.30 -13.55 -7.79
N THR A 24 -22.17 -14.41 -7.26
CA THR A 24 -21.78 -15.67 -6.58
C THR A 24 -21.94 -16.94 -7.42
N ARG A 25 -22.32 -16.88 -8.70
CA ARG A 25 -22.67 -18.08 -9.49
C ARG A 25 -21.62 -18.60 -10.49
N GLY A 26 -20.36 -18.19 -10.38
CA GLY A 26 -19.31 -18.60 -11.34
C GLY A 26 -17.94 -19.02 -10.78
N LEU A 27 -17.72 -18.97 -9.47
CA LEU A 27 -16.43 -19.35 -8.86
C LEU A 27 -16.73 -20.28 -7.69
N ASN A 28 -15.91 -21.35 -7.59
CA ASN A 28 -15.86 -22.36 -6.54
C ASN A 28 -16.61 -21.95 -5.25
N SER A 29 -17.59 -22.75 -4.83
CA SER A 29 -18.38 -22.50 -3.62
C SER A 29 -17.49 -22.11 -2.43
N GLN A 30 -17.75 -20.92 -1.84
CA GLN A 30 -17.26 -20.40 -0.53
C GLN A 30 -16.07 -19.41 -0.45
N CYS A 31 -15.77 -18.56 -1.44
CA CYS A 31 -14.86 -17.42 -1.19
C CYS A 31 -15.63 -16.21 -0.63
N LYS A 32 -15.57 -15.95 0.69
CA LYS A 32 -16.20 -14.76 1.32
C LYS A 32 -15.29 -13.55 1.19
N MET A 33 -15.82 -12.43 0.68
CA MET A 33 -15.10 -11.15 0.61
C MET A 33 -14.50 -10.78 1.97
N LYS A 34 -13.18 -10.58 1.97
CA LYS A 34 -12.45 -10.11 3.15
C LYS A 34 -12.44 -8.59 3.17
N THR A 35 -12.80 -8.01 4.31
CA THR A 35 -12.92 -6.56 4.51
C THR A 35 -11.93 -6.01 5.52
N ASN A 36 -11.33 -6.87 6.35
CA ASN A 36 -10.40 -6.47 7.40
C ASN A 36 -8.96 -6.57 6.90
N LEU A 37 -8.27 -5.42 6.75
CA LEU A 37 -6.94 -5.33 6.17
C LEU A 37 -6.07 -4.28 6.86
N ALA A 38 -4.87 -4.69 7.27
CA ALA A 38 -3.82 -3.81 7.75
C ALA A 38 -2.69 -3.73 6.71
N PHE A 39 -2.54 -2.57 6.07
CA PHE A 39 -1.55 -2.30 5.05
C PHE A 39 -0.35 -1.53 5.60
N LEU A 40 0.79 -2.22 5.67
CA LEU A 40 2.07 -1.63 6.06
C LEU A 40 2.65 -0.84 4.89
N LYS A 41 2.42 0.46 4.97
CA LYS A 41 2.72 1.43 3.94
C LYS A 41 4.20 1.83 3.96
N VAL A 42 5.05 1.08 3.27
CA VAL A 42 6.48 1.41 3.11
C VAL A 42 6.64 2.70 2.30
N HIS A 43 7.45 3.64 2.80
CA HIS A 43 7.77 4.88 2.08
C HIS A 43 8.44 4.56 0.74
N LYS A 44 8.08 5.26 -0.34
CA LYS A 44 8.78 5.19 -1.64
C LYS A 44 8.80 3.82 -2.35
N ALA A 45 7.98 2.88 -1.89
CA ALA A 45 7.72 1.59 -2.52
C ALA A 45 6.40 1.57 -3.31
N GLY A 46 6.00 2.69 -3.92
CA GLY A 46 4.70 2.79 -4.65
C GLY A 46 3.45 2.72 -3.78
N SER A 47 3.60 2.67 -2.46
CA SER A 47 2.53 2.47 -1.48
C SER A 47 1.41 3.51 -1.49
N HIS A 48 1.56 4.65 -2.18
CA HIS A 48 0.49 5.65 -2.31
C HIS A 48 -0.65 5.13 -3.19
N THR A 49 -0.32 4.45 -4.28
CA THR A 49 -1.32 3.85 -5.18
C THR A 49 -2.11 2.77 -4.45
N THR A 50 -1.42 1.83 -3.79
CA THR A 50 -2.07 0.81 -2.95
C THR A 50 -2.96 1.43 -1.87
N ALA A 51 -2.49 2.47 -1.18
CA ALA A 51 -3.30 3.15 -0.17
C ALA A 51 -4.58 3.75 -0.79
N CYS A 52 -4.52 4.34 -2.00
CA CYS A 52 -5.73 4.85 -2.66
C CYS A 52 -6.72 3.74 -3.06
N ILE A 53 -6.23 2.59 -3.52
CA ILE A 53 -7.08 1.41 -3.81
C ILE A 53 -7.82 0.98 -2.54
N LEU A 54 -7.07 0.78 -1.45
CA LEU A 54 -7.61 0.32 -0.17
C LEU A 54 -8.53 1.36 0.48
N GLN A 55 -8.23 2.64 0.34
CA GLN A 55 -9.09 3.72 0.82
C GLN A 55 -10.40 3.79 0.07
N ARG A 56 -10.39 3.67 -1.26
CA ARG A 56 -11.63 3.59 -2.06
C ARG A 56 -12.45 2.38 -1.62
N PHE A 57 -11.82 1.20 -1.58
CA PHE A 57 -12.48 -0.03 -1.16
C PHE A 57 -13.14 0.12 0.21
N GLY A 58 -12.41 0.55 1.24
CA GLY A 58 -13.00 0.70 2.58
C GLY A 58 -13.96 1.88 2.72
N TYR A 59 -13.86 2.91 1.88
CA TYR A 59 -14.86 3.95 1.82
C TYR A 59 -16.18 3.41 1.25
N GLU A 60 -16.14 2.73 0.10
CA GLU A 60 -17.33 2.16 -0.56
C GLU A 60 -18.04 1.10 0.28
N HIS A 61 -17.31 0.34 1.10
CA HIS A 61 -17.87 -0.70 1.97
C HIS A 61 -18.17 -0.23 3.41
N GLY A 62 -18.16 1.08 3.67
CA GLY A 62 -18.52 1.58 5.01
C GLY A 62 -17.56 1.22 6.15
N LEU A 63 -16.31 0.86 5.84
CA LEU A 63 -15.37 0.29 6.81
C LEU A 63 -14.76 1.31 7.79
N ASN A 64 -14.46 0.87 9.00
CA ASN A 64 -13.85 1.69 10.04
C ASN A 64 -12.32 1.76 9.83
N PHE A 65 -11.79 2.97 9.66
CA PHE A 65 -10.36 3.17 9.46
C PHE A 65 -9.65 3.53 10.77
N VAL A 66 -8.44 3.00 10.95
CA VAL A 66 -7.50 3.56 11.91
C VAL A 66 -6.98 4.89 11.35
N LEU A 67 -7.39 6.00 11.97
CA LEU A 67 -7.12 7.36 11.51
C LEU A 67 -6.19 8.12 12.46
N PRO A 68 -5.32 9.00 11.93
CA PRO A 68 -4.57 9.93 12.76
C PRO A 68 -5.48 11.02 13.33
N LYS A 69 -5.17 11.53 14.53
CA LYS A 69 -5.91 12.63 15.17
C LYS A 69 -6.16 13.81 14.24
N LYS A 70 -5.17 14.14 13.40
CA LYS A 70 -5.27 15.22 12.42
C LYS A 70 -5.68 14.67 11.06
N CYS A 71 -6.89 14.99 10.62
CA CYS A 71 -7.39 14.61 9.30
C CYS A 71 -6.47 15.04 8.16
N GLY A 72 -6.31 14.14 7.18
CA GLY A 72 -5.44 14.33 6.02
C GLY A 72 -3.94 14.12 6.30
N SER A 73 -3.55 13.82 7.54
CA SER A 73 -2.20 13.36 7.86
C SER A 73 -1.96 11.99 7.24
N ALA A 74 -0.84 11.84 6.52
CA ALA A 74 -0.40 10.52 6.05
C ALA A 74 0.30 9.71 7.14
N ASN A 75 0.70 10.38 8.23
CA ASN A 75 1.50 9.80 9.31
C ASN A 75 0.61 9.43 10.51
N LEU A 76 0.76 8.19 10.96
CA LEU A 76 0.12 7.55 12.11
C LEU A 76 1.22 7.00 13.05
N GLY A 77 2.09 7.90 13.51
CA GLY A 77 3.11 7.59 14.51
C GLY A 77 4.44 7.08 13.97
N PHE A 78 4.69 7.11 12.66
CA PHE A 78 6.05 6.89 12.15
C PHE A 78 7.00 8.03 12.58
N PRO A 79 8.23 7.75 13.03
CA PRO A 79 8.86 6.43 13.14
C PRO A 79 8.64 5.68 14.47
N GLU A 80 8.04 6.29 15.50
CA GLU A 80 7.92 5.71 16.84
C GLU A 80 6.91 4.55 16.95
N GLY A 81 6.09 4.35 15.91
CA GLY A 81 5.00 3.38 15.88
C GLY A 81 3.69 3.93 16.47
N LEU A 82 2.71 3.04 16.57
CA LEU A 82 1.36 3.40 16.97
C LEU A 82 1.25 3.60 18.50
N THR A 83 0.67 4.73 18.89
CA THR A 83 0.32 5.07 20.27
C THR A 83 -1.10 5.66 20.34
N LYS A 84 -1.80 5.47 21.47
CA LYS A 84 -3.20 5.91 21.65
C LYS A 84 -3.38 7.42 21.46
N ASP A 85 -2.38 8.21 21.82
CA ASP A 85 -2.40 9.67 21.66
C ASP A 85 -2.23 10.14 20.20
N ARG A 86 -1.93 9.25 19.26
CA ARG A 86 -1.86 9.57 17.82
C ARG A 86 -3.14 9.21 17.08
N LEU A 87 -4.00 8.39 17.67
CA LEU A 87 -5.25 7.92 17.08
C LEU A 87 -6.38 8.94 17.24
N MET A 88 -7.15 9.11 16.17
CA MET A 88 -8.46 9.75 16.26
C MET A 88 -9.38 8.87 17.13
N LYS A 89 -10.04 9.47 18.12
CA LYS A 89 -11.09 8.80 18.89
C LYS A 89 -12.30 8.59 17.98
N GLN A 90 -12.78 7.35 17.92
CA GLN A 90 -13.93 6.93 17.13
C GLN A 90 -14.76 5.99 18.01
N ASP A 91 -16.09 6.05 17.91
CA ASP A 91 -16.97 5.14 18.62
C ASP A 91 -17.33 3.96 17.69
N VAL A 92 -16.42 3.00 17.62
CA VAL A 92 -16.50 1.80 16.79
C VAL A 92 -16.04 0.61 17.61
N ASP A 93 -16.67 -0.55 17.40
CA ASP A 93 -16.31 -1.77 18.12
C ASP A 93 -15.00 -2.36 17.59
N GLU A 94 -14.75 -2.21 16.28
CA GLU A 94 -13.57 -2.74 15.61
C GLU A 94 -13.08 -1.81 14.48
N TYR A 95 -11.77 -1.83 14.24
CA TYR A 95 -11.15 -1.22 13.07
C TYR A 95 -10.89 -2.26 11.98
N ASN A 96 -11.35 -1.96 10.77
CA ASN A 96 -11.23 -2.85 9.62
C ASN A 96 -10.02 -2.47 8.75
N MET A 97 -9.67 -1.18 8.66
CA MET A 97 -8.68 -0.69 7.68
C MET A 97 -7.56 0.13 8.31
N LEU A 98 -6.30 -0.29 8.13
CA LEU A 98 -5.12 0.51 8.44
C LEU A 98 -4.32 0.74 7.17
N VAL A 99 -4.15 2.00 6.75
CA VAL A 99 -3.51 2.36 5.45
C VAL A 99 -2.56 3.56 5.55
N HIS A 100 -2.17 3.93 6.78
CA HIS A 100 -1.33 5.10 7.07
C HIS A 100 0.12 4.70 7.38
N HIS A 101 1.05 5.66 7.31
CA HIS A 101 2.44 5.41 7.67
C HIS A 101 2.59 5.20 9.17
N THR A 102 3.06 4.03 9.57
CA THR A 102 3.37 3.64 10.94
C THR A 102 4.45 2.56 10.91
N VAL A 103 4.78 1.97 12.06
CA VAL A 103 5.68 0.82 12.19
C VAL A 103 4.86 -0.38 12.66
N TYR A 104 5.06 -1.54 12.02
CA TYR A 104 4.38 -2.77 12.41
C TYR A 104 4.74 -3.16 13.84
N ASP A 105 3.70 -3.43 14.62
CA ASP A 105 3.80 -3.96 15.98
C ASP A 105 2.71 -5.02 16.09
N ARG A 106 3.13 -6.29 16.03
CA ARG A 106 2.22 -7.45 15.99
C ARG A 106 1.18 -7.41 17.10
N VAL A 107 1.62 -7.12 18.33
CA VAL A 107 0.75 -7.11 19.51
C VAL A 107 -0.24 -5.96 19.44
N LYS A 108 0.24 -4.74 19.15
CA LYS A 108 -0.65 -3.57 19.06
C LYS A 108 -1.65 -3.68 17.93
N PHE A 109 -1.24 -4.22 16.78
CA PHE A 109 -2.14 -4.36 15.64
C PHE A 109 -3.21 -5.41 15.92
N HIS A 110 -2.85 -6.57 16.49
CA HIS A 110 -3.81 -7.59 16.88
C HIS A 110 -4.82 -7.09 17.94
N GLN A 111 -4.39 -6.21 18.84
CA GLN A 111 -5.28 -5.60 19.84
C GLN A 111 -6.20 -4.51 19.25
N LEU A 112 -5.78 -3.87 18.16
CA LEU A 112 -6.48 -2.71 17.60
C LEU A 112 -7.42 -3.09 16.46
N MET A 113 -7.00 -4.02 15.61
CA MET A 113 -7.69 -4.40 14.38
C MET A 113 -8.70 -5.52 14.65
N ALA A 114 -9.69 -5.67 13.77
CA ALA A 114 -10.64 -6.79 13.82
C ALA A 114 -9.91 -8.17 13.80
N PRO A 115 -10.43 -9.21 14.47
CA PRO A 115 -9.70 -10.48 14.68
C PRO A 115 -9.23 -11.22 13.42
N ASP A 116 -9.97 -11.15 12.31
CA ASP A 116 -9.63 -11.82 11.03
C ASP A 116 -8.87 -10.90 10.05
N THR A 117 -8.23 -9.86 10.55
CA THR A 117 -7.46 -8.89 9.75
C THR A 117 -6.37 -9.56 8.93
N GLN A 118 -6.36 -9.27 7.63
CA GLN A 118 -5.32 -9.68 6.71
C GLN A 118 -4.18 -8.64 6.70
N TYR A 119 -2.97 -9.07 7.02
CA TYR A 119 -1.80 -8.20 6.98
C TYR A 119 -1.18 -8.19 5.59
N VAL A 120 -1.02 -6.98 5.05
CA VAL A 120 -0.50 -6.75 3.71
C VAL A 120 0.61 -5.70 3.78
N ALA A 121 1.67 -5.86 2.99
CA ALA A 121 2.71 -4.84 2.85
C ALA A 121 3.07 -4.62 1.39
N ILE A 122 3.94 -3.65 1.12
CA ILE A 122 4.56 -3.49 -0.20
C ILE A 122 6.04 -3.23 -0.06
N LEU A 123 6.85 -3.89 -0.88
CA LEU A 123 8.28 -3.70 -0.98
C LEU A 123 8.68 -3.24 -2.38
N ARG A 124 9.91 -2.76 -2.48
CA ARG A 124 10.59 -2.38 -3.72
C ARG A 124 12.03 -2.88 -3.65
N GLU A 125 12.65 -3.13 -4.80
CA GLU A 125 14.06 -3.50 -4.87
C GLU A 125 14.90 -2.49 -4.06
N PRO A 126 15.74 -2.96 -3.10
CA PRO A 126 16.32 -2.07 -2.09
C PRO A 126 17.15 -0.90 -2.62
N LEU A 127 17.92 -1.07 -3.69
CA LEU A 127 18.72 0.03 -4.26
C LEU A 127 17.82 1.08 -4.94
N SER A 128 16.83 0.62 -5.71
CA SER A 128 15.82 1.46 -6.35
C SER A 128 14.95 2.19 -5.33
N HIS A 129 14.69 1.53 -4.19
CA HIS A 129 14.03 2.11 -3.02
C HIS A 129 14.87 3.20 -2.38
N LEU A 130 16.14 2.93 -2.06
CA LEU A 130 17.08 3.92 -1.56
C LEU A 130 17.15 5.12 -2.50
N LYS A 131 17.34 4.90 -3.81
CA LYS A 131 17.40 5.98 -4.81
C LYS A 131 16.20 6.90 -4.71
N SER A 132 15.00 6.33 -4.64
CA SER A 132 13.78 7.12 -4.53
C SER A 132 13.65 7.86 -3.20
N ALA A 133 14.01 7.23 -2.07
CA ALA A 133 14.02 7.86 -0.76
C ALA A 133 15.07 8.97 -0.63
N PHE A 134 16.25 8.74 -1.17
CA PHE A 134 17.40 9.65 -1.12
C PHE A 134 17.06 11.02 -1.71
N PHE A 135 16.48 11.05 -2.90
CA PHE A 135 16.12 12.31 -3.55
C PHE A 135 14.79 12.87 -3.05
N TYR A 136 13.79 12.03 -2.77
CA TYR A 136 12.49 12.51 -2.29
C TYR A 136 12.58 13.18 -0.92
N PHE A 137 13.40 12.65 0.00
CA PHE A 137 13.60 13.23 1.32
C PHE A 137 14.76 14.23 1.37
N SER A 138 15.28 14.66 0.20
CA SER A 138 16.39 15.60 0.03
C SER A 138 17.61 15.25 0.88
N ILE A 139 17.94 13.94 0.91
CA ILE A 139 19.06 13.41 1.68
C ILE A 139 20.38 13.93 1.12
N ASP A 140 20.49 14.05 -0.21
CA ASP A 140 21.59 14.73 -0.89
C ASP A 140 21.86 16.13 -0.33
N SER A 141 20.82 16.95 -0.20
CA SER A 141 20.92 18.30 0.37
C SER A 141 21.34 18.26 1.85
N LYS A 142 20.70 17.38 2.65
CA LYS A 142 21.03 17.21 4.07
C LYS A 142 22.50 16.80 4.28
N LEU A 143 23.07 16.06 3.33
CA LEU A 143 24.46 15.61 3.36
C LEU A 143 25.45 16.59 2.70
N GLY A 144 24.99 17.71 2.15
CA GLY A 144 25.85 18.67 1.44
C GLY A 144 26.35 18.14 0.08
N LEU A 145 25.63 17.19 -0.52
CA LEU A 145 25.98 16.53 -1.78
C LEU A 145 25.20 17.07 -2.98
N SER A 146 24.22 17.96 -2.79
CA SER A 146 23.32 18.43 -3.86
C SER A 146 24.05 18.99 -5.10
N ALA A 147 25.17 19.69 -4.90
CA ALA A 147 26.02 20.26 -5.95
C ALA A 147 26.89 19.23 -6.69
N LYS A 148 26.92 17.97 -6.23
CA LYS A 148 27.70 16.90 -6.86
C LYS A 148 26.96 16.33 -8.06
N GLU A 149 27.72 15.91 -9.06
CA GLU A 149 27.19 15.28 -10.28
C GLU A 149 26.49 13.95 -9.96
N ASN A 150 27.13 13.09 -9.15
CA ASN A 150 26.59 11.80 -8.72
C ASN A 150 26.50 11.70 -7.17
N PRO A 151 25.54 12.41 -6.53
CA PRO A 151 25.46 12.48 -5.08
C PRO A 151 25.17 11.13 -4.43
N LEU A 152 24.36 10.27 -5.09
CA LEU A 152 24.09 8.94 -4.59
C LEU A 152 25.31 8.02 -4.76
N GLY A 153 26.05 8.10 -5.86
CA GLY A 153 27.32 7.36 -6.01
C GLY A 153 28.33 7.71 -4.93
N LEU A 154 28.54 9.00 -4.65
CA LEU A 154 29.41 9.45 -3.55
C LEU A 154 28.94 8.96 -2.18
N PHE A 155 27.62 8.91 -1.96
CA PHE A 155 27.07 8.27 -0.77
C PHE A 155 27.44 6.78 -0.70
N LEU A 156 27.30 6.06 -1.82
CA LEU A 156 27.56 4.62 -1.91
C LEU A 156 29.05 4.24 -1.88
N ASP A 157 29.96 5.16 -2.22
CA ASP A 157 31.41 4.92 -2.12
C ASP A 157 31.84 4.60 -0.70
N ASN A 158 31.21 5.24 0.29
CA ASN A 158 31.40 4.92 1.70
C ASN A 158 30.18 5.39 2.51
N PRO A 159 29.08 4.61 2.54
CA PRO A 159 27.85 5.04 3.22
C PRO A 159 28.01 5.15 4.73
N TRP A 160 28.90 4.35 5.32
CA TRP A 160 29.21 4.37 6.76
C TRP A 160 29.67 5.74 7.24
N GLN A 161 30.40 6.50 6.42
CA GLN A 161 30.85 7.85 6.80
C GLN A 161 29.68 8.81 7.04
N TYR A 162 28.51 8.57 6.42
CA TYR A 162 27.34 9.43 6.50
C TYR A 162 26.36 8.96 7.58
N VAL A 163 26.09 7.66 7.63
CA VAL A 163 25.12 7.09 8.59
C VAL A 163 25.64 7.13 10.03
N THR A 164 26.95 6.94 10.26
CA THR A 164 27.54 7.01 11.61
C THR A 164 27.52 8.42 12.19
N LYS A 165 27.67 9.44 11.34
CA LYS A 165 27.61 10.86 11.74
C LYS A 165 26.19 11.34 11.99
N ARG A 166 25.17 10.65 11.45
CA ARG A 166 23.74 11.00 11.60
C ARG A 166 22.88 9.76 11.82
N PRO A 167 23.12 9.00 12.90
CA PRO A 167 22.55 7.66 13.06
C PRO A 167 21.03 7.72 13.02
N ARG A 168 20.39 8.64 13.76
CA ARG A 168 18.92 8.64 13.91
C ARG A 168 18.15 9.43 12.84
N GLY A 169 18.83 10.06 11.88
CA GLY A 169 18.23 11.10 11.03
C GLY A 169 17.98 10.75 9.56
N LEU A 170 18.61 9.70 9.04
CA LEU A 170 18.60 9.40 7.61
C LEU A 170 17.85 8.09 7.31
N MET A 171 16.80 8.20 6.50
CA MET A 171 15.99 7.06 6.02
C MET A 171 16.70 6.32 4.88
N THR A 172 17.95 5.92 5.10
CA THR A 172 18.85 5.35 4.06
C THR A 172 19.25 3.90 4.30
N MET A 173 18.90 3.32 5.44
CA MET A 173 19.31 1.97 5.84
C MET A 173 18.13 1.20 6.42
N ASN A 174 17.93 -0.03 5.93
CA ASN A 174 16.90 -0.98 6.37
C ASN A 174 15.51 -0.33 6.56
N LEU A 175 15.14 0.63 5.71
CA LEU A 175 13.93 1.43 5.91
C LEU A 175 12.67 0.59 5.69
N GLN A 176 12.72 -0.38 4.76
CA GLN A 176 11.57 -1.23 4.49
C GLN A 176 11.32 -2.17 5.67
N SER A 177 12.36 -2.87 6.11
CA SER A 177 12.34 -3.75 7.29
C SER A 177 11.94 -2.98 8.55
N PHE A 178 12.41 -1.75 8.72
CA PHE A 178 12.01 -0.90 9.85
C PHE A 178 10.51 -0.61 9.88
N VAL A 179 9.89 -0.30 8.73
CA VAL A 179 8.43 -0.13 8.65
C VAL A 179 7.71 -1.42 9.04
N LEU A 180 8.30 -2.58 8.74
CA LEU A 180 7.80 -3.91 9.12
C LEU A 180 8.21 -4.35 10.55
N GLY A 181 8.78 -3.46 11.36
CA GLY A 181 9.03 -3.72 12.79
C GLY A 181 10.45 -4.14 13.14
N TRP A 182 11.40 -4.10 12.20
CA TRP A 182 12.82 -4.30 12.50
C TRP A 182 13.33 -3.18 13.40
N LYS A 183 13.83 -3.53 14.59
CA LYS A 183 14.16 -2.55 15.65
C LYS A 183 15.55 -1.93 15.47
N ASP A 184 16.53 -2.73 15.08
CA ASP A 184 17.92 -2.29 15.02
C ASP A 184 18.34 -1.86 13.62
N ARG A 185 17.98 -0.62 13.26
CA ARG A 185 18.46 -0.02 12.02
C ARG A 185 19.96 0.21 11.99
N TYR A 186 20.65 0.29 13.14
CA TYR A 186 21.93 1.01 13.24
C TYR A 186 23.16 0.17 13.62
N ASN A 187 22.96 -1.08 14.03
CA ASN A 187 24.03 -2.04 14.25
C ASN A 187 23.78 -3.22 13.31
N VAL A 188 24.77 -3.56 12.49
CA VAL A 188 24.78 -4.82 11.74
C VAL A 188 26.08 -5.53 12.11
N THR A 189 25.98 -6.30 13.18
CA THR A 189 26.89 -7.34 13.63
C THR A 189 26.54 -8.66 12.91
N ASP A 190 27.39 -9.68 13.03
CA ASP A 190 27.06 -11.00 12.47
C ASP A 190 25.85 -11.65 13.17
N ASP A 191 25.59 -11.30 14.44
CA ASP A 191 24.40 -11.73 15.19
C ASP A 191 23.10 -11.19 14.55
N ASP A 192 23.14 -9.99 13.95
CA ASP A 192 21.99 -9.37 13.27
C ASP A 192 21.53 -10.16 12.04
N ARG A 193 22.38 -11.03 11.47
CA ARG A 193 21.99 -11.84 10.31
C ARG A 193 21.01 -12.94 10.70
N GLU A 194 21.27 -13.62 11.82
CA GLU A 194 20.38 -14.68 12.29
C GLU A 194 19.08 -14.10 12.84
N GLU A 195 19.15 -12.98 13.56
CA GLU A 195 17.96 -12.24 13.98
C GLU A 195 17.15 -11.74 12.79
N GLY A 196 17.81 -11.24 11.73
CA GLY A 196 17.17 -10.85 10.49
C GLY A 196 16.41 -11.99 9.83
N ARG A 197 16.96 -13.21 9.80
CA ARG A 197 16.26 -14.39 9.27
C ARG A 197 15.02 -14.75 10.11
N LYS A 198 15.15 -14.76 11.44
CA LYS A 198 14.03 -15.02 12.35
C LYS A 198 12.92 -13.99 12.19
N PHE A 199 13.29 -12.72 12.05
CA PHE A 199 12.36 -11.63 11.76
C PHE A 199 11.61 -11.84 10.46
N ILE A 200 12.31 -12.17 9.36
CA ILE A 200 11.68 -12.42 8.06
C ILE A 200 10.73 -13.62 8.13
N SER A 201 11.13 -14.71 8.80
CA SER A 201 10.27 -15.88 9.00
C SER A 201 9.01 -15.54 9.82
N GLN A 202 9.13 -14.69 10.84
CA GLN A 202 7.97 -14.20 11.60
C GLN A 202 7.02 -13.41 10.69
N LEU A 203 7.54 -12.50 9.87
CA LEU A 203 6.71 -11.75 8.92
C LEU A 203 6.02 -12.66 7.90
N ASP A 204 6.69 -13.70 7.41
CA ASP A 204 6.08 -14.65 6.45
C ASP A 204 4.87 -15.38 7.05
N SER A 205 4.90 -15.62 8.37
CA SER A 205 3.75 -16.18 9.09
C SER A 205 2.63 -15.17 9.36
N ASP A 206 2.96 -13.88 9.51
CA ASP A 206 1.99 -12.83 9.86
C ASP A 206 1.30 -12.25 8.63
N PHE A 207 2.01 -12.12 7.51
CA PHE A 207 1.54 -11.40 6.32
C PHE A 207 0.91 -12.33 5.29
N SER A 208 -0.38 -12.11 5.00
CA SER A 208 -1.09 -12.82 3.94
C SER A 208 -0.45 -12.59 2.56
N LEU A 209 0.02 -11.36 2.32
CA LEU A 209 0.70 -10.98 1.08
C LEU A 209 1.63 -9.78 1.28
N VAL A 210 2.83 -9.86 0.72
CA VAL A 210 3.72 -8.70 0.53
C VAL A 210 3.81 -8.42 -0.97
N LEU A 211 3.27 -7.28 -1.40
CA LEU A 211 3.31 -6.84 -2.78
C LEU A 211 4.75 -6.46 -3.17
N ILE A 212 5.13 -6.70 -4.43
CA ILE A 212 6.41 -6.28 -4.99
C ILE A 212 6.14 -5.21 -6.05
N LEU A 213 6.70 -4.01 -5.87
CA LEU A 213 6.42 -2.88 -6.75
C LEU A 213 6.78 -3.16 -8.21
N GLU A 214 7.86 -3.92 -8.46
CA GLU A 214 8.28 -4.30 -9.81
C GLU A 214 7.25 -5.20 -10.52
N TYR A 215 6.39 -5.87 -9.75
CA TYR A 215 5.34 -6.77 -10.23
C TYR A 215 3.97 -6.32 -9.70
N PHE A 216 3.71 -5.01 -9.71
CA PHE A 216 2.56 -4.41 -9.03
C PHE A 216 1.21 -4.99 -9.47
N ASP A 217 0.97 -5.11 -10.79
CA ASP A 217 -0.29 -5.63 -11.31
C ASP A 217 -0.49 -7.10 -10.93
N ALA A 218 0.55 -7.93 -11.08
CA ALA A 218 0.51 -9.32 -10.63
C ALA A 218 0.24 -9.41 -9.12
N SER A 219 0.86 -8.52 -8.33
CA SER A 219 0.61 -8.44 -6.90
C SER A 219 -0.83 -8.06 -6.56
N LEU A 220 -1.47 -7.15 -7.33
CA LEU A 220 -2.88 -6.78 -7.16
C LEU A 220 -3.84 -7.91 -7.55
N VAL A 221 -3.55 -8.63 -8.63
CA VAL A 221 -4.35 -9.80 -9.04
C VAL A 221 -4.27 -10.91 -7.99
N LEU A 222 -3.09 -11.15 -7.42
CA LEU A 222 -2.97 -12.09 -6.30
C LEU A 222 -3.71 -11.59 -5.04
N LEU A 223 -3.61 -10.29 -4.71
CA LEU A 223 -4.38 -9.68 -3.62
C LEU A 223 -5.88 -9.90 -3.83
N ARG A 224 -6.39 -9.68 -5.06
CA ARG A 224 -7.79 -9.92 -5.41
C ARG A 224 -8.21 -11.34 -5.08
N ARG A 225 -7.46 -12.36 -5.53
CA ARG A 225 -7.76 -13.77 -5.25
C ARG A 225 -7.77 -14.04 -3.73
N LEU A 226 -6.78 -13.55 -2.99
CA LEU A 226 -6.64 -13.78 -1.55
C LEU A 226 -7.73 -13.11 -0.69
N MET A 227 -8.31 -12.02 -1.19
CA MET A 227 -9.36 -11.25 -0.52
C MET A 227 -10.78 -11.54 -1.04
N CYS A 228 -10.93 -12.42 -2.04
CA CYS A 228 -12.17 -12.66 -2.76
C CYS A 228 -12.78 -11.36 -3.32
N TRP A 229 -11.94 -10.51 -3.90
CA TRP A 229 -12.37 -9.25 -4.52
C TRP A 229 -12.65 -9.41 -6.01
N THR A 230 -13.29 -8.40 -6.60
CA THR A 230 -13.49 -8.28 -8.06
C THR A 230 -12.39 -7.42 -8.67
N PHE A 231 -12.27 -7.40 -10.01
CA PHE A 231 -11.39 -6.44 -10.67
C PHE A 231 -11.74 -5.00 -10.34
N TYR A 232 -13.02 -4.68 -10.18
CA TYR A 232 -13.47 -3.33 -9.81
C TYR A 232 -12.78 -2.83 -8.54
N ASN A 233 -12.65 -3.69 -7.53
CA ASN A 233 -12.05 -3.31 -6.25
C ASN A 233 -10.57 -2.95 -6.37
N ILE A 234 -9.83 -3.53 -7.33
CA ILE A 234 -8.38 -3.32 -7.52
C ILE A 234 -8.02 -2.35 -8.66
N LEU A 235 -9.00 -1.82 -9.41
CA LEU A 235 -8.77 -0.81 -10.45
C LEU A 235 -8.04 0.42 -9.88
N TYR A 236 -7.08 0.98 -10.59
CA TYR A 236 -6.32 2.11 -10.07
C TYR A 236 -5.92 3.09 -11.17
N ASP A 237 -5.71 4.34 -10.77
CA ASP A 237 -5.22 5.40 -11.64
C ASP A 237 -3.77 5.12 -12.05
N ARG A 238 -3.56 4.81 -13.33
CA ARG A 238 -2.23 4.50 -13.88
C ARG A 238 -1.35 5.74 -14.03
N GLN A 239 -1.90 6.94 -13.88
CA GLN A 239 -1.11 8.16 -13.97
C GLN A 239 -0.09 8.23 -12.83
N PRO A 240 1.20 8.42 -13.13
CA PRO A 240 2.21 8.45 -12.10
C PRO A 240 2.09 9.74 -11.29
N ARG A 241 1.84 9.61 -9.99
CA ARG A 241 1.54 10.77 -9.10
C ARG A 241 2.77 11.46 -8.52
N ASN A 242 3.94 10.83 -8.60
CA ASN A 242 5.21 11.34 -8.07
C ASN A 242 6.37 10.81 -8.92
N GLU A 243 6.23 10.86 -10.25
CA GLU A 243 7.35 10.59 -11.13
C GLU A 243 8.38 11.69 -10.96
N GLN A 244 9.44 11.38 -10.22
CA GLN A 244 10.59 12.24 -10.14
C GLN A 244 11.49 11.86 -11.30
N THR A 245 11.54 12.70 -12.33
CA THR A 245 12.55 12.59 -13.38
C THR A 245 13.88 12.93 -12.73
N TYR A 246 14.66 11.89 -12.41
CA TYR A 246 16.00 12.08 -11.85
C TYR A 246 16.90 12.57 -13.01
N TYR A 247 17.03 13.88 -13.18
CA TYR A 247 17.87 14.53 -14.20
C TYR A 247 19.38 14.25 -14.04
N LYS A 248 19.76 13.42 -13.08
CA LYS A 248 21.14 12.97 -12.93
C LYS A 248 21.19 11.56 -13.54
N PRO A 249 22.00 11.34 -14.58
CA PRO A 249 21.98 10.11 -15.37
C PRO A 249 21.97 8.92 -14.42
N ALA A 250 21.21 7.89 -14.78
CA ALA A 250 21.23 6.62 -14.09
C ALA A 250 22.69 6.16 -14.00
N SER A 251 23.35 6.51 -12.90
CA SER A 251 24.74 6.19 -12.70
C SER A 251 24.76 4.67 -12.59
N VAL A 252 25.38 4.04 -13.58
CA VAL A 252 25.80 2.65 -13.44
C VAL A 252 26.72 2.67 -12.21
N TYR A 253 26.22 2.14 -11.09
CA TYR A 253 26.98 2.10 -9.85
C TYR A 253 28.03 1.00 -9.96
N THR A 254 29.21 1.24 -9.39
CA THR A 254 30.28 0.23 -9.38
C THR A 254 29.88 -0.96 -8.51
N GLU A 255 30.44 -2.15 -8.77
CA GLU A 255 30.22 -3.31 -7.89
C GLU A 255 30.58 -3.03 -6.43
N HIS A 256 31.58 -2.16 -6.19
CA HIS A 256 31.93 -1.70 -4.85
C HIS A 256 30.77 -0.92 -4.19
N GLN A 257 30.21 0.07 -4.90
CA GLN A 257 29.06 0.86 -4.43
C GLN A 257 27.83 -0.03 -4.17
N LEU A 258 27.57 -0.99 -5.05
CA LEU A 258 26.46 -1.95 -4.89
C LEU A 258 26.68 -2.85 -3.67
N LYS A 259 27.89 -3.39 -3.48
CA LYS A 259 28.25 -4.20 -2.31
C LYS A 259 28.12 -3.39 -1.03
N ASN A 260 28.53 -2.13 -1.04
CA ASN A 260 28.40 -1.25 0.11
C ASN A 260 26.93 -1.08 0.53
N HIS A 261 26.02 -0.85 -0.41
CA HIS A 261 24.59 -0.80 -0.09
C HIS A 261 24.03 -2.13 0.41
N ARG A 262 24.40 -3.25 -0.23
CA ARG A 262 23.98 -4.60 0.19
C ARG A 262 24.39 -4.90 1.63
N ASN A 263 25.60 -4.49 2.03
CA ASN A 263 26.07 -4.68 3.39
C ASN A 263 25.36 -3.74 4.38
N LEU A 264 25.15 -2.47 4.01
CA LEU A 264 24.47 -1.49 4.85
C LEU A 264 23.01 -1.88 5.11
N SER A 265 22.30 -2.28 4.07
CA SER A 265 20.86 -2.58 4.09
C SER A 265 20.58 -4.09 3.96
N TRP A 266 21.42 -4.93 4.59
CA TRP A 266 21.38 -6.38 4.40
C TRP A 266 19.99 -6.98 4.67
N VAL A 267 19.31 -6.53 5.73
CA VAL A 267 17.97 -7.03 6.10
C VAL A 267 16.94 -6.70 5.01
N ASP A 268 16.96 -5.49 4.45
CA ASP A 268 16.07 -5.14 3.33
C ASP A 268 16.31 -6.02 2.08
N TYR A 269 17.57 -6.40 1.81
CA TYR A 269 17.88 -7.33 0.71
C TYR A 269 17.35 -8.73 0.95
N GLN A 270 17.55 -9.28 2.16
CA GLN A 270 17.01 -10.60 2.50
C GLN A 270 15.48 -10.59 2.51
N LEU A 271 14.88 -9.55 3.06
CA LEU A 271 13.44 -9.35 3.10
C LEU A 271 12.85 -9.30 1.69
N TYR A 272 13.43 -8.49 0.80
CA TYR A 272 12.99 -8.38 -0.60
C TYR A 272 13.13 -9.71 -1.33
N GLN A 273 14.27 -10.39 -1.19
CA GLN A 273 14.50 -11.68 -1.84
C GLN A 273 13.47 -12.72 -1.39
N HIS A 274 13.25 -12.85 -0.08
CA HIS A 274 12.28 -13.79 0.49
C HIS A 274 10.87 -13.52 -0.05
N PHE A 275 10.37 -12.29 0.06
CA PHE A 275 9.01 -11.98 -0.33
C PHE A 275 8.79 -11.91 -1.85
N ASN A 276 9.83 -11.64 -2.64
CA ASN A 276 9.76 -11.82 -4.09
C ASN A 276 9.61 -13.30 -4.45
N THR A 277 10.40 -14.19 -3.84
CA THR A 277 10.22 -15.64 -4.00
C THR A 277 8.83 -16.09 -3.53
N SER A 278 8.38 -15.63 -2.36
CA SER A 278 7.03 -15.93 -1.82
C SER A 278 5.91 -15.48 -2.77
N LEU A 279 6.01 -14.28 -3.36
CA LEU A 279 5.05 -13.79 -4.36
C LEU A 279 4.97 -14.75 -5.55
N TRP A 280 6.10 -15.11 -6.15
CA TRP A 280 6.13 -15.99 -7.32
C TRP A 280 5.68 -17.42 -7.01
N SER A 281 6.02 -17.95 -5.83
CA SER A 281 5.49 -19.23 -5.36
C SER A 281 3.97 -19.21 -5.21
N LYS A 282 3.39 -18.13 -4.64
CA LYS A 282 1.94 -17.97 -4.53
C LYS A 282 1.27 -17.81 -5.91
N ILE A 283 1.88 -17.10 -6.85
CA ILE A 283 1.39 -16.97 -8.23
C ILE A 283 1.38 -18.34 -8.92
N GLN A 284 2.47 -19.10 -8.84
CA GLN A 284 2.54 -20.44 -9.41
C GLN A 284 1.48 -21.38 -8.80
N ALA A 285 1.30 -21.33 -7.48
CA ALA A 285 0.29 -22.10 -6.77
C ALA A 285 -1.15 -21.69 -7.10
N ALA A 286 -1.37 -20.44 -7.55
CA ALA A 286 -2.67 -19.95 -7.95
C ALA A 286 -3.17 -20.62 -9.26
N GLY A 287 -2.29 -21.23 -10.03
CA GLY A 287 -2.63 -22.02 -11.22
C GLY A 287 -2.21 -21.37 -12.54
N SER A 288 -2.20 -22.16 -13.61
CA SER A 288 -1.69 -21.76 -14.92
C SER A 288 -2.51 -20.69 -15.62
N ASP A 289 -3.75 -20.44 -15.16
CA ASP A 289 -4.62 -19.42 -15.73
C ASP A 289 -4.36 -18.00 -15.21
N PHE A 290 -3.46 -17.85 -14.22
CA PHE A 290 -3.12 -16.57 -13.61
C PHE A 290 -2.58 -15.55 -14.63
N GLN A 291 -1.77 -16.01 -15.59
CA GLN A 291 -1.21 -15.11 -16.60
C GLN A 291 -2.30 -14.48 -17.48
N GLY A 292 -3.29 -15.27 -17.89
CA GLY A 292 -4.45 -14.74 -18.62
C GLY A 292 -5.29 -13.79 -17.77
N GLU A 293 -5.43 -14.06 -16.46
CA GLU A 293 -6.12 -13.15 -15.54
C GLU A 293 -5.39 -11.81 -15.43
N LEU A 294 -4.07 -11.84 -15.33
CA LEU A 294 -3.22 -10.66 -15.28
C LEU A 294 -3.39 -9.79 -16.52
N GLU A 295 -3.32 -10.40 -17.71
CA GLU A 295 -3.52 -9.70 -18.99
C GLU A 295 -4.92 -9.09 -19.09
N ALA A 296 -5.96 -9.82 -18.66
CA ALA A 296 -7.32 -9.30 -18.63
C ALA A 296 -7.49 -8.14 -17.64
N PHE A 297 -6.87 -8.20 -16.48
CA PHE A 297 -6.86 -7.10 -15.52
C PHE A 297 -6.15 -5.87 -16.09
N GLN A 298 -4.98 -6.05 -16.69
CA GLN A 298 -4.20 -4.96 -17.28
C GLN A 298 -4.99 -4.26 -18.39
N GLN A 299 -5.58 -5.03 -19.30
CA GLN A 299 -6.43 -4.51 -20.37
C GLN A 299 -7.63 -3.74 -19.81
N LEU A 300 -8.37 -4.32 -18.86
CA LEU A 300 -9.51 -3.63 -18.24
C LEU A 300 -9.09 -2.34 -17.55
N ASN A 301 -7.98 -2.36 -16.80
CA ASN A 301 -7.49 -1.17 -16.12
C ASN A 301 -7.07 -0.08 -17.12
N ASP A 302 -6.46 -0.45 -18.26
CA ASP A 302 -6.14 0.49 -19.35
C ASP A 302 -7.38 1.09 -20.00
N ASP A 303 -8.39 0.27 -20.28
CA ASP A 303 -9.63 0.70 -20.90
C ASP A 303 -10.41 1.66 -19.99
N VAL A 304 -10.46 1.35 -18.68
CA VAL A 304 -11.07 2.20 -17.66
C VAL A 304 -10.32 3.53 -17.53
N ASN A 305 -8.98 3.49 -17.47
CA ASN A 305 -8.17 4.71 -17.38
C ASN A 305 -8.35 5.60 -18.63
N SER A 306 -8.40 5.00 -19.83
CA SER A 306 -8.64 5.70 -21.09
C SER A 306 -10.01 6.36 -21.13
N TYR A 307 -11.05 5.64 -20.72
CA TYR A 307 -12.40 6.20 -20.59
C TYR A 307 -12.45 7.34 -19.55
N CYS A 308 -11.88 7.15 -18.37
CA CYS A 308 -11.83 8.18 -17.33
C CYS A 308 -10.95 9.39 -17.68
N ALA A 309 -9.99 9.25 -18.61
CA ALA A 309 -9.22 10.37 -19.15
C ALA A 309 -10.12 11.36 -19.92
N GLY A 310 -11.15 10.85 -20.62
CA GLY A 310 -12.12 11.62 -21.39
C GLY A 310 -13.13 12.44 -20.57
N ARG A 311 -13.09 12.36 -19.22
CA ARG A 311 -14.02 13.05 -18.30
C ARG A 311 -15.50 12.81 -18.67
N PRO A 312 -15.94 11.55 -18.71
CA PRO A 312 -17.26 11.18 -19.20
C PRO A 312 -18.39 11.71 -18.32
N THR A 313 -19.55 11.97 -18.92
CA THR A 313 -20.79 12.38 -18.24
C THR A 313 -21.81 11.25 -18.12
N GLU A 314 -21.64 10.17 -18.87
CA GLU A 314 -22.51 8.99 -18.87
C GLU A 314 -21.72 7.77 -18.40
N LYS A 315 -22.40 6.80 -17.78
CA LYS A 315 -21.80 5.53 -17.37
C LYS A 315 -21.42 4.65 -18.56
N LYS A 316 -20.38 3.82 -18.40
CA LYS A 316 -19.94 2.83 -19.39
C LYS A 316 -19.81 1.45 -18.76
N THR A 317 -20.36 0.43 -19.42
CA THR A 317 -20.19 -0.97 -19.01
C THR A 317 -19.09 -1.63 -19.83
N PHE A 318 -18.08 -2.14 -19.15
CA PHE A 318 -17.04 -2.98 -19.73
C PHE A 318 -17.51 -4.44 -19.68
N PRO A 319 -17.36 -5.21 -20.78
CA PRO A 319 -17.93 -6.55 -20.89
C PRO A 319 -17.31 -7.51 -19.87
N ALA A 320 -18.07 -8.55 -19.52
CA ALA A 320 -17.59 -9.64 -18.68
C ALA A 320 -16.44 -10.40 -19.38
N SER A 321 -15.57 -11.00 -18.57
CA SER A 321 -14.52 -11.91 -19.01
C SER A 321 -14.60 -13.23 -18.24
N LYS A 322 -13.70 -14.17 -18.55
CA LYS A 322 -13.54 -15.40 -17.76
C LYS A 322 -13.30 -15.13 -16.27
N TRP A 323 -12.67 -14.00 -15.92
CA TRP A 323 -12.20 -13.72 -14.55
C TRP A 323 -13.04 -12.69 -13.79
N ASN A 324 -13.96 -11.98 -14.45
CA ASN A 324 -14.80 -10.98 -13.80
C ASN A 324 -16.10 -10.75 -14.57
N GLU A 325 -17.17 -10.44 -13.85
CA GLU A 325 -18.43 -9.99 -14.43
C GLU A 325 -18.28 -8.64 -15.15
N ALA A 326 -19.33 -8.21 -15.85
CA ALA A 326 -19.34 -6.92 -16.50
C ALA A 326 -19.15 -5.80 -15.46
N VAL A 327 -18.31 -4.82 -15.77
CA VAL A 327 -17.95 -3.74 -14.84
C VAL A 327 -18.58 -2.45 -15.31
N GLU A 328 -19.52 -1.91 -14.54
CA GLU A 328 -20.09 -0.58 -14.79
C GLU A 328 -19.22 0.50 -14.14
N ILE A 329 -18.76 1.46 -14.94
CA ILE A 329 -17.99 2.61 -14.49
C ILE A 329 -18.81 3.87 -14.66
N THR A 330 -19.01 4.59 -13.56
CA THR A 330 -19.75 5.86 -13.52
C THR A 330 -18.79 7.07 -13.61
N PRO A 331 -19.31 8.26 -13.96
CA PRO A 331 -18.55 9.50 -13.83
C PRO A 331 -17.99 9.74 -12.42
N GLU A 332 -18.74 9.35 -11.38
CA GLU A 332 -18.34 9.39 -9.97
C GLU A 332 -17.10 8.53 -9.73
N PHE A 333 -17.12 7.27 -10.22
CA PHE A 333 -15.97 6.38 -10.12
C PHE A 333 -14.73 6.99 -10.78
N CYS A 334 -14.86 7.60 -11.96
CA CYS A 334 -13.72 8.25 -12.62
C CYS A 334 -13.13 9.41 -11.80
N ARG A 335 -13.95 10.15 -11.05
CA ARG A 335 -13.46 11.18 -10.11
C ARG A 335 -12.76 10.53 -8.92
N ASP A 336 -13.30 9.42 -8.42
CA ASP A 336 -12.77 8.71 -7.25
C ASP A 336 -11.48 7.93 -7.55
N LEU A 337 -11.34 7.38 -8.75
CA LEU A 337 -10.10 6.78 -9.26
C LEU A 337 -8.94 7.80 -9.19
N LYS A 338 -9.22 9.05 -9.57
CA LYS A 338 -8.27 10.17 -9.56
C LYS A 338 -8.08 10.83 -8.18
N ASN A 339 -8.79 10.38 -7.14
CA ASN A 339 -8.59 10.94 -5.80
C ASN A 339 -7.21 10.60 -5.26
N THR A 340 -6.54 11.61 -4.69
CA THR A 340 -5.30 11.40 -3.94
C THR A 340 -5.61 10.81 -2.58
N ARG A 341 -4.61 10.14 -1.98
CA ARG A 341 -4.69 9.66 -0.59
C ARG A 341 -5.20 10.73 0.38
N LYS A 342 -4.74 11.98 0.25
CA LYS A 342 -5.21 13.09 1.10
C LYS A 342 -6.68 13.43 0.90
N LYS A 343 -7.21 13.32 -0.33
CA LYS A 343 -8.64 13.52 -0.60
C LYS A 343 -9.46 12.39 0.04
N TRP A 344 -9.01 11.16 -0.10
CA TRP A 344 -9.63 10.01 0.57
C TRP A 344 -9.62 10.16 2.10
N ASP A 345 -8.49 10.50 2.71
CA ASP A 345 -8.41 10.73 4.18
C ASP A 345 -9.46 11.75 4.64
N LYS A 346 -9.65 12.83 3.87
CA LYS A 346 -10.65 13.86 4.18
C LYS A 346 -12.08 13.32 4.09
N LYS A 347 -12.41 12.57 3.03
CA LYS A 347 -13.71 11.92 2.86
C LYS A 347 -14.00 10.95 4.01
N ILE A 348 -13.04 10.10 4.34
CA ILE A 348 -13.16 9.10 5.42
C ILE A 348 -13.33 9.80 6.78
N CYS A 349 -12.50 10.80 7.07
CA CYS A 349 -12.65 11.63 8.28
C CYS A 349 -14.02 12.29 8.39
N GLN A 350 -14.53 12.86 7.29
CA GLN A 350 -15.83 13.51 7.27
C GLN A 350 -16.94 12.52 7.63
N ARG A 351 -16.92 11.31 7.04
CA ARG A 351 -17.87 10.24 7.39
C ARG A 351 -17.86 9.92 8.88
N VAL A 352 -16.68 9.80 9.47
CA VAL A 352 -16.51 9.52 10.91
C VAL A 352 -17.14 10.63 11.77
N HIS A 353 -16.99 11.90 11.39
CA HIS A 353 -17.60 13.02 12.12
C HIS A 353 -19.12 13.12 11.93
N GLU A 354 -19.63 12.70 10.77
CA GLU A 354 -21.07 12.70 10.47
C GLU A 354 -21.83 11.55 11.15
N HIS A 355 -21.18 10.38 11.26
CA HIS A 355 -21.79 9.13 11.75
C HIS A 355 -21.28 8.71 13.14
N GLY A 356 -20.55 9.58 13.85
CA GLY A 356 -20.19 9.34 15.24
C GLY A 356 -21.45 9.13 16.08
N LYS A 357 -21.51 8.03 16.84
CA LYS A 357 -22.64 7.63 17.69
C LYS A 357 -23.15 8.73 18.65
N ASP A 358 -22.39 9.81 18.85
CA ASP A 358 -22.78 11.02 19.60
C ASP A 358 -23.71 12.01 18.85
N ARG A 359 -24.22 11.69 17.65
CA ARG A 359 -25.24 12.52 16.95
C ARG A 359 -26.66 11.97 16.98
N MET A 360 -26.94 10.95 17.81
CA MET A 360 -28.30 10.50 18.12
C MET A 360 -28.59 10.67 19.62
N ILE A 361 -28.69 11.92 20.10
CA ILE A 361 -29.47 12.28 21.30
C ILE A 361 -30.24 13.56 20.97
#